data_AF-A0A5B8XYM5-F1
#
_entry.id   AF-A0A5B8XYM5-F1
#
_cell.length_a   1.000
_cell.length_b   1.000
_cell.length_c   1.000
_cell.angle_alpha   90.00
_cell.angle_beta   90.00
_cell.angle_gamma   90.00
#
_symmetry.space_group_name_H-M   'P 1'
#
loop_
_entity.id
_entity.type
_entity.pdbx_description
1 polymer ?
#
loop_
_entity_poly.entity_id
_entity_poly.type
_entity_poly.pdbx_seq_one_letter_code
_entity_poly.pdbx_strand_id
1 'polypeptide(L)'
;MTDEVNWDTSRQKVINYNSYLKVHELLSLQELESEPPAHDELLFITIHQAYELWFKQVLFELDTVVKRLQMDDVYEATRLLQRVLVIESLLVQQIHILETMTPRDFLSFRRVLNPASGFQSIQWREVEFLTGIRRGGVMKGIELTDAQRERLEDRLKAPSIRTEFFRLLQRKGFNVEIPADDEMLEGEALEQTYRELRRIYEHPERYFHIYSLCEALVQHDQNILMWRFHHVRVVERLIGTKQGTGGSPGVKYLESTLSKRAFPMLWAVRGLLSDDQFYGTSRGITQTLDGKDIND
;
A
#
# COMPACT_ATOMS: atom_id res chain seq x y z
N MET A 1 -9.28 42.52 38.29
CA MET A 1 -8.87 41.27 38.96
C MET A 1 -8.66 40.27 37.84
N THR A 2 -7.40 40.01 37.52
CA THR A 2 -6.98 39.03 36.51
C THR A 2 -6.93 37.67 37.20
N ASP A 3 -7.76 36.74 36.74
CA ASP A 3 -7.71 35.35 37.20
C ASP A 3 -6.39 34.73 36.75
N GLU A 4 -5.42 34.67 37.66
CA GLU A 4 -4.21 33.87 37.49
C GLU A 4 -4.59 32.39 37.50
N VAL A 5 -4.54 31.76 36.33
CA VAL A 5 -4.64 30.31 36.20
C VAL A 5 -3.42 29.69 36.88
N ASN A 6 -3.66 29.13 38.05
CA ASN A 6 -2.64 28.43 38.85
C ASN A 6 -2.34 27.08 38.20
N TRP A 7 -1.25 27.00 37.43
CA TRP A 7 -0.72 25.74 36.90
C TRP A 7 0.03 25.02 38.01
N ASP A 8 -0.65 24.10 38.71
CA ASP A 8 0.05 23.19 39.62
C ASP A 8 0.96 22.24 38.81
N THR A 9 2.25 22.57 38.74
CA THR A 9 3.29 21.71 38.12
C THR A 9 3.90 20.70 39.07
N SER A 10 3.47 20.63 40.32
CA SER A 10 4.15 19.83 41.34
C SER A 10 4.04 18.30 41.12
N ARG A 11 3.42 17.85 40.01
CA ARG A 11 3.31 16.42 39.62
C ARG A 11 3.48 16.12 38.13
N GLN A 12 4.06 17.00 37.32
CA GLN A 12 4.45 16.58 35.96
C GLN A 12 5.74 15.75 36.03
N LYS A 13 5.62 14.44 35.82
CA LYS A 13 6.76 13.57 35.49
C LYS A 13 7.53 14.29 34.37
N VAL A 14 8.78 14.68 34.60
CA VAL A 14 9.58 15.40 33.58
C VAL A 14 9.83 14.42 32.44
N ILE A 15 8.94 14.43 31.45
CA ILE A 15 9.07 13.64 30.23
C ILE A 15 10.11 14.36 29.38
N ASN A 16 11.29 13.76 29.24
CA ASN A 16 12.30 14.22 28.27
C ASN A 16 12.21 13.39 26.98
N TYR A 17 12.79 13.91 25.89
CA TYR A 17 12.77 13.29 24.55
C TYR A 17 13.13 11.79 24.58
N ASN A 18 14.23 11.44 25.25
CA ASN A 18 14.72 10.06 25.31
C ASN A 18 13.76 9.13 26.05
N SER A 19 13.16 9.60 27.15
CA SER A 19 12.18 8.85 27.92
C SER A 19 10.83 8.70 27.20
N TYR A 20 10.42 9.72 26.45
CA TYR A 20 9.15 9.70 25.71
C TYR A 20 9.17 8.72 24.53
N LEU A 21 10.23 8.80 23.71
CA LEU A 21 10.38 7.96 22.53
C LEU A 21 11.04 6.61 22.83
N LYS A 22 11.40 6.36 24.10
CA LYS A 22 12.13 5.16 24.54
C LYS A 22 13.40 4.93 23.71
N VAL A 23 14.15 6.01 23.43
CA VAL A 23 15.29 6.00 22.50
C VAL A 23 16.34 4.94 22.90
N HIS A 24 16.61 4.79 24.20
CA HIS A 24 17.55 3.77 24.68
C HIS A 24 17.08 2.35 24.35
N GLU A 25 15.80 2.03 24.58
CA GLU A 25 15.24 0.71 24.23
C GLU A 25 15.24 0.51 22.71
N LEU A 26 14.90 1.54 21.93
CA LEU A 26 14.85 1.46 20.47
C LEU A 26 16.25 1.22 19.86
N LEU A 27 17.27 1.93 20.36
CA LEU A 27 18.65 1.83 19.88
C LEU A 27 19.42 0.62 20.44
N SER A 28 18.78 -0.20 21.29
CA SER A 28 19.37 -1.47 21.75
C SER A 28 18.87 -2.69 20.99
N LEU A 29 17.96 -2.53 20.02
CA LEU A 29 17.37 -3.64 19.27
C LEU A 29 18.20 -4.12 18.07
N GLN A 30 19.31 -3.45 17.75
CA GLN A 30 20.13 -3.75 16.58
C GLN A 30 21.26 -4.73 16.92
N GLU A 31 20.90 -6.00 17.13
CA GLU A 31 21.84 -7.09 17.47
C GLU A 31 22.32 -7.80 16.19
N LEU A 32 23.64 -7.86 16.00
CA LEU A 32 24.28 -8.51 14.85
C LEU A 32 24.54 -9.99 15.16
N GLU A 33 24.26 -10.88 14.21
CA GLU A 33 24.41 -12.34 14.36
C GLU A 33 25.70 -12.87 13.71
N SER A 34 26.32 -12.12 12.81
CA SER A 34 27.54 -12.55 12.13
C SER A 34 28.80 -12.46 13.00
N GLU A 35 29.71 -13.44 12.85
CA GLU A 35 31.00 -13.49 13.54
C GLU A 35 32.15 -13.78 12.55
N PRO A 36 33.14 -12.87 12.40
CA PRO A 36 33.15 -11.52 12.96
C PRO A 36 32.01 -10.66 12.40
N PRO A 37 31.59 -9.59 13.11
CA PRO A 37 30.49 -8.75 12.66
C PRO A 37 30.70 -8.19 11.25
N ALA A 38 29.77 -8.50 10.36
CA ALA A 38 29.71 -7.97 9.01
C ALA A 38 29.23 -6.51 9.05
N HIS A 39 29.96 -5.63 8.37
CA HIS A 39 29.70 -4.19 8.38
C HIS A 39 28.26 -3.84 7.94
N ASP A 40 27.78 -4.46 6.86
CA ASP A 40 26.47 -4.15 6.26
C ASP A 40 25.29 -4.84 6.97
N GLU A 41 25.53 -5.69 7.98
CA GLU A 41 24.45 -6.33 8.74
C GLU A 41 23.64 -5.31 9.55
N LEU A 42 24.30 -4.28 10.12
CA LEU A 42 23.62 -3.20 10.83
C LEU A 42 22.66 -2.43 9.91
N LEU A 43 23.08 -2.15 8.67
CA LEU A 43 22.23 -1.53 7.65
C LEU A 43 21.01 -2.41 7.36
N PHE A 44 21.24 -3.71 7.17
CA PHE A 44 20.17 -4.67 6.92
C PHE A 44 19.14 -4.69 8.06
N ILE A 45 19.58 -4.71 9.32
CA ILE A 45 18.66 -4.67 10.47
C ILE A 45 17.92 -3.33 10.53
N THR A 46 18.65 -2.22 10.45
CA THR A 46 18.11 -0.86 10.63
C THR A 46 17.02 -0.55 9.61
N ILE A 47 17.25 -0.89 8.33
CA ILE A 47 16.26 -0.59 7.29
C ILE A 47 14.97 -1.40 7.49
N HIS A 48 15.06 -2.69 7.86
CA HIS A 48 13.88 -3.51 8.11
C HIS A 48 13.11 -3.06 9.36
N GLN A 49 13.81 -2.65 10.42
CA GLN A 49 13.16 -2.06 11.60
C GLN A 49 12.45 -0.75 11.28
N ALA A 50 13.05 0.10 10.42
CA ALA A 50 12.39 1.31 9.92
C ALA A 50 11.12 0.97 9.12
N TYR A 51 11.16 -0.03 8.23
CA TYR A 51 9.96 -0.55 7.56
C TYR A 51 8.87 -0.98 8.55
N GLU A 52 9.21 -1.78 9.56
CA GLU A 52 8.22 -2.29 10.54
C GLU A 52 7.61 -1.18 11.42
N LEU A 53 8.37 -0.12 11.74
CA LEU A 53 7.81 1.06 12.41
C LEU A 53 6.84 1.82 11.51
N TRP A 54 7.17 1.98 10.23
CA TRP A 54 6.26 2.61 9.27
C TRP A 54 5.03 1.75 9.00
N PHE A 55 5.15 0.43 8.88
CA PHE A 55 4.00 -0.47 8.74
C PHE A 55 3.06 -0.37 9.93
N LYS A 56 3.59 -0.27 11.16
CA LYS A 56 2.79 -0.02 12.36
C LYS A 56 2.00 1.28 12.26
N GLN A 57 2.63 2.36 11.79
CA GLN A 57 1.95 3.64 11.59
C GLN A 57 0.89 3.54 10.49
N VAL A 58 1.22 2.93 9.34
CA VAL A 58 0.28 2.73 8.23
C VAL A 58 -0.94 1.94 8.69
N LEU A 59 -0.77 0.84 9.41
CA LEU A 59 -1.88 0.05 9.95
C LEU A 59 -2.77 0.88 10.89
N PHE A 60 -2.17 1.68 11.76
CA PHE A 60 -2.92 2.57 12.66
C PHE A 60 -3.78 3.58 11.89
N GLU A 61 -3.23 4.19 10.84
CA GLU A 61 -3.95 5.11 9.98
C GLU A 61 -5.05 4.39 9.19
N LEU A 62 -4.75 3.28 8.54
CA LEU A 62 -5.69 2.51 7.71
C LEU A 62 -6.85 1.95 8.53
N ASP A 63 -6.61 1.51 9.77
CA ASP A 63 -7.68 1.11 10.69
C ASP A 63 -8.63 2.27 11.00
N THR A 64 -8.08 3.48 11.10
CA THR A 64 -8.89 4.69 11.29
C THR A 64 -9.62 5.06 10.00
N VAL A 65 -8.99 4.92 8.83
CA VAL A 65 -9.64 5.13 7.51
C VAL A 65 -10.88 4.24 7.38
N VAL A 66 -10.78 2.95 7.70
CA VAL A 66 -11.94 2.02 7.69
C VAL A 66 -13.09 2.55 8.56
N LYS A 67 -12.80 2.96 9.80
CA LYS A 67 -13.81 3.51 10.72
C LYS A 67 -14.45 4.80 10.17
N ARG A 68 -13.65 5.67 9.54
CA ARG A 68 -14.14 6.91 8.93
C ARG A 68 -15.01 6.65 7.71
N LEU A 69 -14.64 5.68 6.87
CA LEU A 69 -15.49 5.23 5.76
C LEU A 69 -16.83 4.69 6.26
N GLN A 70 -16.84 3.88 7.33
CA GLN A 70 -18.07 3.36 7.95
C GLN A 70 -18.99 4.46 8.50
N MET A 71 -18.41 5.58 8.94
CA MET A 71 -19.14 6.76 9.42
C MET A 71 -19.50 7.76 8.30
N ASP A 72 -19.24 7.41 7.04
CA ASP A 72 -19.39 8.29 5.87
C ASP A 72 -18.58 9.60 5.93
N ASP A 73 -17.54 9.63 6.77
CA ASP A 73 -16.60 10.75 6.92
C ASP A 73 -15.50 10.64 5.86
N VAL A 74 -15.89 10.84 4.60
CA VAL A 74 -15.03 10.70 3.42
C VAL A 74 -13.85 11.68 3.44
N TYR A 75 -14.08 12.88 3.98
CA TYR A 75 -13.04 13.89 4.12
C TYR A 75 -11.91 13.41 5.03
N GLU A 76 -12.23 12.98 6.26
CA GLU A 76 -11.21 12.55 7.22
C GLU A 76 -10.55 11.24 6.78
N ALA A 77 -11.33 10.30 6.21
CA ALA A 77 -10.79 9.09 5.60
C ALA A 77 -9.74 9.42 4.53
N THR A 78 -10.04 10.36 3.64
CA THR A 78 -9.11 10.79 2.58
C THR A 78 -7.90 11.50 3.17
N ARG A 79 -8.08 12.39 4.15
CA ARG A 79 -6.97 13.11 4.81
C ARG A 79 -5.99 12.18 5.51
N LEU A 80 -6.47 11.14 6.17
CA LEU A 80 -5.63 10.11 6.81
C LEU A 80 -4.95 9.23 5.76
N LEU A 81 -5.66 8.86 4.69
CA LEU A 81 -5.07 8.12 3.57
C LEU A 81 -3.95 8.94 2.91
N GLN A 82 -4.08 10.26 2.75
CA GLN A 82 -3.00 11.11 2.24
C GLN A 82 -1.72 11.02 3.08
N ARG A 83 -1.83 10.88 4.40
CA ARG A 83 -0.65 10.63 5.25
C ARG A 83 -0.02 9.27 4.93
N VAL A 84 -0.83 8.24 4.75
CA VAL A 84 -0.36 6.91 4.33
C VAL A 84 0.37 6.99 2.99
N LEU A 85 -0.17 7.72 2.00
CA LEU A 85 0.47 7.88 0.68
C LEU A 85 1.87 8.51 0.76
N VAL A 86 2.05 9.50 1.64
CA VAL A 86 3.36 10.12 1.88
C VAL A 86 4.32 9.11 2.53
N ILE A 87 3.85 8.34 3.51
CA ILE A 87 4.66 7.27 4.12
C ILE A 87 5.05 6.24 3.07
N GLU A 88 4.12 5.79 2.23
CA GLU A 88 4.41 4.81 1.19
C GLU A 88 5.40 5.32 0.14
N SER A 89 5.34 6.61 -0.20
CA SER A 89 6.35 7.24 -1.05
C SER A 89 7.74 7.22 -0.39
N LEU A 90 7.82 7.44 0.93
CA LEU A 90 9.06 7.26 1.69
C LEU A 90 9.53 5.78 1.68
N LEU A 91 8.61 4.82 1.80
CA LEU A 91 8.92 3.39 1.71
C LEU A 91 9.54 3.03 0.34
N VAL A 92 9.03 3.62 -0.74
CA VAL A 92 9.63 3.46 -2.07
C VAL A 92 11.04 4.04 -2.09
N GLN A 93 11.24 5.26 -1.57
CA GLN A 93 12.55 5.93 -1.61
C GLN A 93 13.62 5.23 -0.74
N GLN A 94 13.26 4.79 0.46
CA GLN A 94 14.24 4.23 1.40
C GLN A 94 14.87 2.93 0.90
N ILE A 95 14.22 2.25 -0.06
CA ILE A 95 14.76 1.02 -0.65
C ILE A 95 16.12 1.23 -1.35
N HIS A 96 16.36 2.45 -1.86
CA HIS A 96 17.63 2.81 -2.48
C HIS A 96 18.80 2.85 -1.50
N ILE A 97 18.53 2.91 -0.18
CA ILE A 97 19.57 2.74 0.83
C ILE A 97 20.08 1.30 0.81
N LEU A 98 19.20 0.30 0.62
CA LEU A 98 19.62 -1.10 0.55
C LEU A 98 20.39 -1.41 -0.74
N GLU A 99 20.19 -0.62 -1.80
CA GLU A 99 20.92 -0.75 -3.07
C GLU A 99 22.40 -0.39 -2.98
N THR A 100 22.83 0.26 -1.89
CA THR A 100 24.25 0.57 -1.65
C THR A 100 25.04 -0.66 -1.17
N MET A 101 24.36 -1.67 -0.63
CA MET A 101 24.97 -2.94 -0.23
C MET A 101 25.34 -3.77 -1.46
N THR A 102 26.57 -4.25 -1.54
CA THR A 102 26.99 -5.09 -2.66
C THR A 102 26.58 -6.55 -2.46
N PRO A 103 26.49 -7.35 -3.53
CA PRO A 103 26.26 -8.79 -3.39
C PRO A 103 27.34 -9.50 -2.56
N ARG A 104 28.59 -9.01 -2.58
CA ARG A 104 29.69 -9.57 -1.78
C ARG A 104 29.46 -9.33 -0.30
N ASP A 105 29.09 -8.11 0.07
CA ASP A 105 28.87 -7.73 1.46
C ASP A 105 27.64 -8.43 2.02
N PHE A 106 26.56 -8.53 1.24
CA PHE A 106 25.40 -9.33 1.64
C PHE A 106 25.74 -10.80 1.88
N LEU A 107 26.60 -11.41 1.05
CA LEU A 107 27.03 -12.80 1.22
C LEU A 107 27.83 -13.04 2.51
N SER A 108 28.43 -12.01 3.11
CA SER A 108 29.21 -12.14 4.34
C SER A 108 28.36 -12.52 5.55
N PHE A 109 27.07 -12.15 5.56
CA PHE A 109 26.14 -12.47 6.66
C PHE A 109 24.84 -13.17 6.22
N ARG A 110 24.58 -13.34 4.91
CA ARG A 110 23.36 -14.01 4.41
C ARG A 110 23.07 -15.37 5.06
N ARG A 111 24.11 -16.12 5.47
CA ARG A 111 23.94 -17.46 6.05
C ARG A 111 23.29 -17.41 7.45
N VAL A 112 23.58 -16.40 8.25
CA VAL A 112 23.02 -16.27 9.62
C VAL A 112 21.55 -15.87 9.59
N LEU A 113 21.07 -15.33 8.45
CA LEU A 113 19.65 -15.01 8.25
C LEU A 113 18.76 -16.23 8.04
N ASN A 114 19.26 -17.44 7.79
CA ASN A 114 18.38 -18.59 7.54
C ASN A 114 17.70 -19.07 8.83
N PRO A 115 16.38 -19.34 8.85
CA PRO A 115 15.42 -19.34 7.72
C PRO A 115 14.63 -18.03 7.55
N ALA A 116 15.01 -16.94 8.23
CA ALA A 116 14.29 -15.67 8.23
C ALA A 116 14.17 -15.05 6.82
N SER A 117 13.00 -14.47 6.54
CA SER A 117 12.67 -13.82 5.27
C SER A 117 11.65 -12.71 5.49
N GLY A 118 11.76 -11.61 4.72
CA GLY A 118 10.74 -10.56 4.69
C GLY A 118 9.34 -11.05 4.31
N PHE A 119 9.23 -12.24 3.71
CA PHE A 119 7.95 -12.94 3.50
C PHE A 119 7.17 -13.20 4.80
N GLN A 120 7.86 -13.22 5.94
CA GLN A 120 7.30 -13.46 7.28
C GLN A 120 6.85 -12.17 7.98
N SER A 121 6.95 -10.99 7.32
CA SER A 121 6.43 -9.75 7.90
C SER A 121 4.90 -9.82 8.04
N ILE A 122 4.45 -9.91 9.29
CA ILE A 122 3.02 -9.95 9.64
C ILE A 122 2.36 -8.62 9.34
N GLN A 123 3.01 -7.51 9.68
CA GLN A 123 2.44 -6.19 9.46
C GLN A 123 2.26 -5.89 7.96
N TRP A 124 3.21 -6.29 7.11
CA TRP A 124 3.04 -6.20 5.66
C TRP A 124 1.82 -7.00 5.16
N ARG A 125 1.64 -8.22 5.68
CA ARG A 125 0.49 -9.07 5.36
C ARG A 125 -0.82 -8.43 5.81
N GLU A 126 -0.84 -7.80 6.98
CA GLU A 126 -2.01 -7.05 7.46
C GLU A 126 -2.32 -5.85 6.56
N VAL A 127 -1.32 -5.11 6.07
CA VAL A 127 -1.54 -4.00 5.13
C VAL A 127 -2.21 -4.53 3.86
N GLU A 128 -1.72 -5.63 3.29
CA GLU A 128 -2.34 -6.26 2.12
C GLU A 128 -3.78 -6.71 2.39
N PHE A 129 -4.05 -7.34 3.53
CA PHE A 129 -5.40 -7.81 3.88
C PHE A 129 -6.38 -6.68 4.17
N LEU A 130 -5.90 -5.62 4.82
CA LEU A 130 -6.70 -4.46 5.18
C LEU A 130 -7.10 -3.65 3.94
N THR A 131 -6.27 -3.63 2.89
CA THR A 131 -6.55 -2.89 1.65
C THR A 131 -7.44 -3.68 0.68
N GLY A 132 -7.32 -5.01 0.67
CA GLY A 132 -8.18 -5.91 -0.12
C GLY A 132 -7.43 -6.92 -1.00
N ILE A 133 -6.14 -7.15 -0.73
CA ILE A 133 -5.28 -8.14 -1.39
C ILE A 133 -5.15 -9.36 -0.46
N ARG A 134 -6.09 -10.31 -0.52
CA ARG A 134 -6.33 -11.36 0.50
C ARG A 134 -5.97 -12.78 0.10
N ARG A 135 -5.13 -12.94 -0.93
CA ARG A 135 -4.85 -14.23 -1.57
C ARG A 135 -4.92 -15.46 -0.65
N GLY A 136 -5.68 -16.45 -1.11
CA GLY A 136 -5.65 -17.78 -0.55
C GLY A 136 -4.23 -18.36 -0.53
N GLY A 137 -3.82 -18.87 0.62
CA GLY A 137 -2.58 -19.63 0.77
C GLY A 137 -1.31 -18.80 1.02
N VAL A 138 -1.35 -17.47 1.16
CA VAL A 138 -0.11 -16.73 1.47
C VAL A 138 0.40 -16.97 2.89
N MET A 139 -0.48 -17.44 3.78
CA MET A 139 -0.08 -17.93 5.11
C MET A 139 0.55 -19.33 5.06
N LYS A 140 0.46 -20.06 3.93
CA LYS A 140 1.04 -21.40 3.83
C LYS A 140 2.57 -21.30 3.78
N GLY A 141 3.23 -21.94 4.74
CA GLY A 141 4.69 -21.97 4.86
C GLY A 141 5.31 -20.82 5.65
N ILE A 142 4.50 -19.94 6.24
CA ILE A 142 4.99 -18.98 7.25
C ILE A 142 4.83 -19.64 8.63
N GLU A 143 5.94 -19.74 9.38
CA GLU A 143 5.86 -20.08 10.80
C GLU A 143 5.29 -18.89 11.55
N LEU A 144 4.11 -19.09 12.14
CA LEU A 144 3.35 -18.08 12.87
C LEU A 144 3.19 -18.54 14.32
N THR A 145 3.42 -17.63 15.26
CA THR A 145 2.89 -17.78 16.62
C THR A 145 1.37 -17.76 16.61
N ASP A 146 0.74 -18.33 17.64
CA ASP A 146 -0.73 -18.35 17.76
C ASP A 146 -1.32 -16.93 17.70
N ALA A 147 -0.70 -15.97 18.38
CA ALA A 147 -1.11 -14.57 18.38
C ALA A 147 -1.01 -13.92 16.98
N GLN A 148 0.04 -14.23 16.21
CA GLN A 148 0.16 -13.70 14.84
C GLN A 148 -0.88 -14.32 13.91
N ARG A 149 -1.17 -15.62 14.06
CA ARG A 149 -2.21 -16.31 13.30
C ARG A 149 -3.58 -15.72 13.58
N GLU A 150 -3.95 -15.62 14.85
CA GLU A 150 -5.22 -15.02 15.28
C GLU A 150 -5.38 -13.61 14.71
N ARG A 151 -4.33 -12.78 14.82
CA ARG A 151 -4.32 -11.43 14.26
C ARG A 151 -4.58 -11.41 12.76
N LEU A 152 -3.94 -12.29 11.97
CA LEU A 152 -4.17 -12.36 10.53
C LEU A 152 -5.55 -12.92 10.16
N GLU A 153 -6.05 -13.90 10.91
CA GLU A 153 -7.39 -14.44 10.72
C GLU A 153 -8.46 -13.39 10.99
N ASP A 154 -8.29 -12.55 12.02
CA ASP A 154 -9.18 -11.44 12.31
C ASP A 154 -9.18 -10.40 11.19
N ARG A 155 -8.00 -10.10 10.62
CA ARG A 155 -7.90 -9.23 9.43
C ARG A 155 -8.63 -9.79 8.21
N LEU A 156 -8.56 -11.11 8.00
CA LEU A 156 -9.27 -11.78 6.90
C LEU A 156 -10.79 -11.81 7.09
N LYS A 157 -11.28 -11.81 8.33
CA LYS A 157 -12.72 -11.76 8.64
C LYS A 157 -13.27 -10.33 8.59
N ALA A 158 -12.47 -9.33 8.96
CA ALA A 158 -12.87 -7.94 8.95
C ALA A 158 -13.06 -7.41 7.51
N PRO A 159 -13.93 -6.41 7.28
CA PRO A 159 -14.02 -5.75 5.96
C PRO A 159 -12.72 -5.04 5.57
N SER A 160 -12.34 -5.13 4.30
CA SER A 160 -11.23 -4.35 3.73
C SER A 160 -11.65 -2.91 3.42
N ILE A 161 -10.68 -2.03 3.18
CA ILE A 161 -10.91 -0.69 2.62
C ILE A 161 -11.62 -0.79 1.27
N ARG A 162 -11.26 -1.77 0.44
CA ARG A 162 -11.99 -2.07 -0.79
C ARG A 162 -13.46 -2.36 -0.54
N THR A 163 -13.76 -3.24 0.41
CA THR A 163 -15.15 -3.56 0.79
C THR A 163 -15.88 -2.31 1.29
N GLU A 164 -15.28 -1.54 2.20
CA GLU A 164 -15.90 -0.33 2.75
C GLU A 164 -16.05 0.80 1.74
N PHE A 165 -15.18 0.89 0.74
CA PHE A 165 -15.32 1.82 -0.39
C PHE A 165 -16.60 1.54 -1.18
N PHE A 166 -16.85 0.29 -1.59
CA PHE A 166 -18.08 -0.05 -2.31
C PHE A 166 -19.34 0.09 -1.42
N ARG A 167 -19.25 -0.23 -0.13
CA ARG A 167 -20.34 0.05 0.83
C ARG A 167 -20.64 1.53 0.97
N LEU A 168 -19.61 2.38 1.03
CA LEU A 168 -19.75 3.82 1.02
C LEU A 168 -20.48 4.28 -0.25
N LEU A 169 -20.08 3.80 -1.42
CA LEU A 169 -20.76 4.11 -2.69
C LEU A 169 -22.26 3.74 -2.64
N GLN A 170 -22.60 2.54 -2.17
CA GLN A 170 -24.01 2.15 -1.98
C GLN A 170 -24.76 3.11 -1.05
N ARG A 171 -24.18 3.44 0.12
CA ARG A 171 -24.80 4.39 1.07
C ARG A 171 -24.94 5.80 0.50
N LYS A 172 -24.07 6.20 -0.43
CA LYS A 172 -24.15 7.48 -1.16
C LYS A 172 -25.05 7.43 -2.39
N GLY A 173 -25.77 6.33 -2.61
CA GLY A 173 -26.79 6.20 -3.66
C GLY A 173 -26.26 5.79 -5.03
N PHE A 174 -25.04 5.25 -5.10
CA PHE A 174 -24.52 4.65 -6.33
C PHE A 174 -25.00 3.20 -6.44
N ASN A 175 -25.51 2.83 -7.60
CA ASN A 175 -25.92 1.46 -7.88
C ASN A 175 -24.71 0.61 -8.28
N VAL A 176 -24.00 0.08 -7.27
CA VAL A 176 -22.81 -0.78 -7.43
C VAL A 176 -22.96 -2.04 -6.59
N GLU A 177 -22.36 -3.13 -7.05
CA GLU A 177 -22.19 -4.34 -6.24
C GLU A 177 -20.88 -4.29 -5.45
N ILE A 178 -20.83 -4.99 -4.32
CA ILE A 178 -19.62 -5.10 -3.51
C ILE A 178 -18.86 -6.35 -3.97
N PRO A 179 -17.76 -6.22 -4.73
CA PRO A 179 -16.93 -7.38 -5.09
C PRO A 179 -16.30 -8.00 -3.84
N ALA A 180 -16.07 -9.31 -3.87
CA ALA A 180 -15.14 -9.91 -2.94
C ALA A 180 -13.72 -9.36 -3.16
N ASP A 181 -12.90 -9.41 -2.10
CA ASP A 181 -11.47 -9.08 -2.21
C ASP A 181 -10.77 -10.03 -3.21
N ASP A 182 -9.72 -9.55 -3.88
CA ASP A 182 -9.04 -10.20 -5.02
C ASP A 182 -9.89 -10.53 -6.28
N GLU A 183 -11.22 -10.41 -6.23
CA GLU A 183 -12.09 -10.76 -7.38
C GLU A 183 -12.44 -9.53 -8.24
N MET A 184 -12.89 -9.75 -9.47
CA MET A 184 -13.48 -8.71 -10.32
C MET A 184 -14.97 -9.00 -10.46
N LEU A 185 -15.79 -7.95 -10.55
CA LEU A 185 -17.16 -8.13 -11.01
C LEU A 185 -17.15 -8.56 -12.49
N GLU A 186 -18.22 -9.22 -12.92
CA GLU A 186 -18.40 -9.67 -14.29
C GLU A 186 -19.79 -9.28 -14.83
N GLY A 187 -19.95 -9.29 -16.16
CA GLY A 187 -21.24 -9.06 -16.81
C GLY A 187 -21.89 -7.72 -16.48
N GLU A 188 -23.20 -7.74 -16.22
CA GLU A 188 -24.00 -6.54 -15.98
C GLU A 188 -23.56 -5.78 -14.72
N ALA A 189 -23.17 -6.48 -13.66
CA ALA A 189 -22.69 -5.89 -12.41
C ALA A 189 -21.43 -5.04 -12.63
N LEU A 190 -20.51 -5.53 -13.48
CA LEU A 190 -19.29 -4.80 -13.83
C LEU A 190 -19.61 -3.55 -14.66
N GLU A 191 -20.41 -3.69 -15.71
CA GLU A 191 -20.79 -2.57 -16.58
C GLU A 191 -21.54 -1.48 -15.81
N GLN A 192 -22.45 -1.88 -14.94
CA GLN A 192 -23.17 -0.95 -14.08
C GLN A 192 -22.21 -0.25 -13.09
N THR A 193 -21.26 -0.98 -12.52
CA THR A 193 -20.22 -0.37 -11.66
C THR A 193 -19.36 0.64 -12.42
N TYR A 194 -18.96 0.34 -13.64
CA TYR A 194 -18.22 1.30 -14.47
C TYR A 194 -19.03 2.55 -14.81
N ARG A 195 -20.34 2.44 -15.06
CA ARG A 195 -21.21 3.62 -15.24
C ARG A 195 -21.20 4.52 -14.01
N GLU A 196 -21.36 3.95 -12.81
CA GLU A 196 -21.35 4.74 -11.57
C GLU A 196 -19.97 5.33 -11.26
N LEU A 197 -18.88 4.59 -11.51
CA LEU A 197 -17.53 5.13 -11.36
C LEU A 197 -17.29 6.27 -12.35
N ARG A 198 -17.65 6.12 -13.63
CA ARG A 198 -17.54 7.20 -14.63
C ARG A 198 -18.29 8.45 -14.19
N ARG A 199 -19.53 8.29 -13.69
CA ARG A 199 -20.33 9.39 -13.17
C ARG A 199 -19.63 10.21 -12.09
N ILE A 200 -18.79 9.58 -11.26
CA ILE A 200 -17.95 10.28 -10.27
C ILE A 200 -16.88 11.13 -10.97
N TYR A 201 -16.19 10.56 -11.97
CA TYR A 201 -15.12 11.24 -12.72
C TYR A 201 -15.62 12.32 -13.69
N GLU A 202 -16.83 12.18 -14.22
CA GLU A 202 -17.47 13.15 -15.14
C GLU A 202 -18.06 14.35 -14.40
N HIS A 203 -18.28 14.25 -13.08
CA HIS A 203 -18.82 15.33 -12.24
C HIS A 203 -18.01 15.52 -10.93
N PRO A 204 -16.71 15.83 -11.01
CA PRO A 204 -15.83 15.90 -9.84
C PRO A 204 -16.23 17.01 -8.88
N GLU A 205 -16.81 18.12 -9.34
CA GLU A 205 -17.33 19.18 -8.47
C GLU A 205 -18.50 18.72 -7.60
N ARG A 206 -19.37 17.85 -8.14
CA ARG A 206 -20.51 17.29 -7.42
C ARG A 206 -20.08 16.19 -6.46
N TYR A 207 -19.11 15.38 -6.85
CA TYR A 207 -18.65 14.20 -6.11
C TYR A 207 -17.27 14.38 -5.49
N PHE A 208 -16.87 15.62 -5.20
CA PHE A 208 -15.49 16.01 -4.86
C PHE A 208 -14.81 15.10 -3.84
N HIS A 209 -15.46 14.80 -2.72
CA HIS A 209 -14.86 13.96 -1.68
C HIS A 209 -14.68 12.50 -2.14
N ILE A 210 -15.64 11.94 -2.89
CA ILE A 210 -15.55 10.57 -3.41
C ILE A 210 -14.52 10.50 -4.53
N TYR A 211 -14.50 11.48 -5.42
CA TYR A 211 -13.49 11.63 -6.46
C TYR A 211 -12.07 11.69 -5.85
N SER A 212 -11.87 12.51 -4.81
CA SER A 212 -10.59 12.64 -4.11
C SER A 212 -10.17 11.32 -3.43
N LEU A 213 -11.13 10.59 -2.86
CA LEU A 213 -10.89 9.27 -2.32
C LEU A 213 -10.48 8.27 -3.42
N CYS A 214 -11.16 8.27 -4.57
CA CYS A 214 -10.81 7.42 -5.71
C CYS A 214 -9.36 7.65 -6.17
N GLU A 215 -8.95 8.92 -6.31
CA GLU A 215 -7.57 9.27 -6.69
C GLU A 215 -6.56 8.80 -5.63
N ALA A 216 -6.88 8.99 -4.35
CA ALA A 216 -6.02 8.54 -3.25
C ALA A 216 -5.88 7.00 -3.22
N LEU A 217 -6.95 6.24 -3.45
CA LEU A 217 -6.90 4.77 -3.50
C LEU A 217 -6.08 4.25 -4.69
N VAL A 218 -6.10 4.96 -5.82
CA VAL A 218 -5.28 4.64 -6.99
C VAL A 218 -3.81 4.94 -6.73
N GLN A 219 -3.51 6.08 -6.08
CA GLN A 219 -2.15 6.39 -5.66
C GLN A 219 -1.61 5.36 -4.66
N HIS A 220 -2.45 4.85 -3.76
CA HIS A 220 -2.07 3.78 -2.84
C HIS A 220 -1.64 2.50 -3.61
N ASP A 221 -2.48 2.03 -4.54
CA ASP A 221 -2.12 0.91 -5.42
C ASP A 221 -0.80 1.18 -6.17
N GLN A 222 -0.63 2.39 -6.70
CA GLN A 222 0.59 2.77 -7.42
C GLN A 222 1.83 2.71 -6.53
N ASN A 223 1.77 3.26 -5.31
CA ASN A 223 2.90 3.27 -4.40
C ASN A 223 3.28 1.85 -3.97
N ILE A 224 2.30 1.01 -3.65
CA ILE A 224 2.54 -0.40 -3.29
C ILE A 224 3.16 -1.16 -4.46
N LEU A 225 2.70 -0.94 -5.70
CA LEU A 225 3.28 -1.55 -6.89
C LEU A 225 4.71 -1.09 -7.14
N MET A 226 4.99 0.21 -6.98
CA MET A 226 6.35 0.76 -7.09
C MET A 226 7.27 0.16 -6.02
N TRP A 227 6.82 0.10 -4.77
CA TRP A 227 7.58 -0.50 -3.69
C TRP A 227 7.91 -1.98 -3.98
N ARG A 228 6.90 -2.77 -4.41
CA ARG A 228 7.11 -4.17 -4.80
C ARG A 228 8.08 -4.29 -5.96
N PHE A 229 7.98 -3.42 -6.97
CA PHE A 229 8.90 -3.43 -8.12
C PHE A 229 10.33 -3.20 -7.69
N HIS A 230 10.58 -2.14 -6.92
CA HIS A 230 11.92 -1.88 -6.40
C HIS A 230 12.41 -3.02 -5.51
N HIS A 231 11.55 -3.58 -4.66
CA HIS A 231 11.91 -4.71 -3.80
C HIS A 231 12.35 -5.93 -4.62
N VAL A 232 11.61 -6.26 -5.69
CA VAL A 232 12.02 -7.31 -6.64
C VAL A 232 13.41 -7.03 -7.20
N ARG A 233 13.66 -5.80 -7.66
CA ARG A 233 14.94 -5.42 -8.28
C ARG A 233 16.10 -5.42 -7.28
N VAL A 234 15.89 -4.98 -6.04
CA VAL A 234 16.93 -5.06 -4.99
C VAL A 234 17.26 -6.50 -4.64
N VAL A 235 16.25 -7.37 -4.50
CA VAL A 235 16.48 -8.80 -4.26
C VAL A 235 17.26 -9.42 -5.41
N GLU A 236 16.83 -9.17 -6.66
CA GLU A 236 17.54 -9.67 -7.85
C GLU A 236 18.98 -9.14 -7.92
N ARG A 237 19.21 -7.87 -7.58
CA ARG A 237 20.56 -7.28 -7.52
C ARG A 237 21.46 -7.98 -6.50
N LEU A 238 20.94 -8.30 -5.32
CA LEU A 238 21.72 -8.87 -4.22
C LEU A 238 21.95 -10.38 -4.35
N ILE A 239 20.95 -11.14 -4.82
CA ILE A 239 21.02 -12.61 -4.85
C ILE A 239 20.85 -13.24 -6.24
N GLY A 240 20.57 -12.46 -7.27
CA GLY A 240 20.28 -12.96 -8.62
C GLY A 240 19.08 -13.90 -8.62
N THR A 241 19.24 -15.08 -9.20
CA THR A 241 18.20 -16.12 -9.31
C THR A 241 18.18 -17.11 -8.14
N LYS A 242 18.98 -16.88 -7.08
CA LYS A 242 19.03 -17.78 -5.92
C LYS A 242 17.66 -17.83 -5.23
N GLN A 243 17.33 -18.99 -4.67
CA GLN A 243 16.15 -19.13 -3.80
C GLN A 243 16.26 -18.21 -2.58
N GLY A 244 15.11 -17.77 -2.07
CA GLY A 244 15.03 -16.97 -0.86
C GLY A 244 15.43 -17.78 0.37
N THR A 245 15.91 -17.10 1.41
CA THR A 245 16.28 -17.72 2.70
C THR A 245 15.10 -18.38 3.41
N GLY A 246 13.88 -17.89 3.17
CA GLY A 246 12.62 -18.50 3.64
C GLY A 246 12.00 -19.55 2.70
N GLY A 247 12.78 -20.16 1.79
CA GLY A 247 12.32 -21.28 0.95
C GLY A 247 11.42 -20.91 -0.25
N SER A 248 11.16 -19.62 -0.50
CA SER A 248 10.39 -19.20 -1.66
C SER A 248 11.20 -19.33 -2.97
N PRO A 249 10.54 -19.38 -4.15
CA PRO A 249 11.19 -19.32 -5.47
C PRO A 249 11.99 -18.02 -5.74
N GLY A 250 12.21 -17.16 -4.73
CA GLY A 250 12.98 -15.92 -4.83
C GLY A 250 12.26 -14.89 -5.69
N VAL A 251 13.00 -14.31 -6.63
CA VAL A 251 12.56 -13.24 -7.54
C VAL A 251 11.25 -13.59 -8.27
N LYS A 252 11.10 -14.83 -8.76
CA LYS A 252 9.89 -15.26 -9.51
C LYS A 252 8.60 -15.14 -8.69
N TYR A 253 8.67 -15.44 -7.39
CA TYR A 253 7.53 -15.26 -6.51
C TYR A 253 7.18 -13.78 -6.37
N LEU A 254 8.19 -12.94 -6.13
CA LEU A 254 8.01 -11.50 -5.96
C LEU A 254 7.45 -10.85 -7.23
N GLU A 255 7.92 -11.26 -8.42
CA GLU A 255 7.41 -10.78 -9.71
C GLU A 255 5.91 -11.08 -9.89
N SER A 256 5.43 -12.23 -9.40
CA SER A 256 3.99 -12.57 -9.42
C SER A 256 3.11 -11.61 -8.61
N THR A 257 3.71 -10.75 -7.77
CA THR A 257 2.99 -9.75 -6.97
C THR A 257 2.80 -8.42 -7.69
N LEU A 258 3.51 -8.18 -8.80
CA LEU A 258 3.51 -6.90 -9.53
C LEU A 258 2.25 -6.64 -10.35
N SER A 259 1.41 -7.66 -10.57
CA SER A 259 0.12 -7.50 -11.24
C SER A 259 -1.04 -7.26 -10.29
N LYS A 260 -0.82 -7.32 -8.97
CA LYS A 260 -1.90 -7.30 -7.98
C LYS A 260 -2.23 -5.89 -7.54
N ARG A 261 -3.53 -5.56 -7.57
CA ARG A 261 -4.10 -4.27 -7.19
C ARG A 261 -5.28 -4.49 -6.25
N ALA A 262 -5.43 -3.65 -5.24
CA ALA A 262 -6.60 -3.64 -4.38
C ALA A 262 -7.83 -3.03 -5.11
N PHE A 263 -7.61 -2.05 -5.98
CA PHE A 263 -8.69 -1.28 -6.63
C PHE A 263 -8.67 -1.36 -8.17
N PRO A 264 -8.65 -2.56 -8.79
CA PRO A 264 -8.46 -2.71 -10.24
C PRO A 264 -9.52 -1.99 -11.09
N MET A 265 -10.78 -1.92 -10.62
CA MET A 265 -11.85 -1.20 -11.33
C MET A 265 -11.63 0.32 -11.40
N LEU A 266 -10.99 0.91 -10.39
CA LEU A 266 -10.62 2.33 -10.44
C LEU A 266 -9.57 2.56 -11.51
N TRP A 267 -8.63 1.64 -11.74
CA TRP A 267 -7.69 1.74 -12.86
C TRP A 267 -8.38 1.59 -14.21
N ALA A 268 -9.26 0.58 -14.34
CA ALA A 268 -9.93 0.26 -15.60
C ALA A 268 -10.86 1.38 -16.09
N VAL A 269 -11.58 2.06 -15.18
CA VAL A 269 -12.55 3.11 -15.57
C VAL A 269 -11.91 4.26 -16.35
N ARG A 270 -10.60 4.51 -16.20
CA ARG A 270 -9.89 5.55 -16.96
C ARG A 270 -9.96 5.31 -18.47
N GLY A 271 -9.96 4.05 -18.91
CA GLY A 271 -10.12 3.69 -20.32
C GLY A 271 -11.53 3.87 -20.87
N LEU A 272 -12.50 4.21 -20.01
CA LEU A 272 -13.91 4.41 -20.35
C LEU A 272 -14.33 5.88 -20.26
N LEU A 273 -13.44 6.77 -19.80
CA LEU A 273 -13.69 8.21 -19.79
C LEU A 273 -13.61 8.75 -21.22
N SER A 274 -14.47 9.72 -21.53
CA SER A 274 -14.48 10.41 -22.81
C SER A 274 -13.95 11.84 -22.66
N ASP A 275 -13.23 12.30 -23.68
CA ASP A 275 -12.80 13.68 -23.85
C ASP A 275 -13.77 14.50 -24.73
N ASP A 276 -14.88 13.89 -25.19
CA ASP A 276 -15.91 14.53 -26.02
C ASP A 276 -16.49 15.80 -25.38
N GLN A 277 -16.54 15.87 -24.05
CA GLN A 277 -17.02 17.05 -23.33
C GLN A 277 -16.08 18.27 -23.46
N PHE A 278 -14.80 18.03 -23.77
CA PHE A 278 -13.78 19.07 -23.91
C PHE A 278 -13.54 19.44 -25.38
N TYR A 279 -13.60 18.46 -26.28
CA TYR A 279 -13.26 18.64 -27.69
C TYR A 279 -14.45 18.49 -28.66
N GLY A 280 -15.64 18.16 -28.15
CA GLY A 280 -16.79 17.75 -28.95
C GLY A 280 -16.66 16.31 -29.44
N THR A 281 -17.78 15.67 -29.79
CA THR A 281 -17.72 14.33 -30.38
C THR A 281 -17.06 14.40 -31.75
N SER A 282 -15.82 13.94 -31.89
CA SER A 282 -15.20 13.74 -33.20
C SER A 282 -15.77 12.50 -33.88
N ARG A 283 -17.07 12.54 -34.24
CA ARG A 283 -17.65 11.70 -35.29
C ARG A 283 -17.71 12.53 -36.56
N GLY A 284 -16.56 12.70 -37.21
CA GLY A 284 -16.48 13.49 -38.43
C GLY A 284 -15.10 13.45 -39.09
N ILE A 285 -14.91 12.42 -39.92
CA ILE A 285 -14.14 12.46 -41.18
C ILE A 285 -12.67 12.86 -41.04
N THR A 286 -11.77 11.87 -41.13
CA THR A 286 -10.47 12.09 -41.79
C THR A 286 -10.78 12.55 -43.21
N GLN A 287 -10.95 13.86 -43.38
CA GLN A 287 -10.97 14.47 -44.69
C GLN A 287 -9.51 14.46 -45.10
N THR A 288 -9.17 13.54 -45.99
CA THR A 288 -7.94 13.63 -46.75
C THR A 288 -7.94 15.01 -47.42
N LEU A 289 -7.18 15.94 -46.84
CA LEU A 289 -6.62 17.07 -47.59
C LEU A 289 -5.67 16.44 -48.59
N ASP A 290 -6.22 16.07 -49.75
CA ASP A 290 -5.58 16.07 -51.06
C ASP A 290 -6.44 15.24 -52.02
N GLY A 291 -7.52 15.87 -52.47
CA GLY A 291 -8.31 15.41 -53.60
C GLY A 291 -7.54 15.53 -54.91
N LYS A 292 -6.54 14.68 -55.11
CA LYS A 292 -5.94 14.41 -56.41
C LYS A 292 -5.64 12.92 -56.57
N ASP A 293 -6.57 12.23 -57.24
CA ASP A 293 -6.21 11.14 -58.12
C ASP A 293 -5.29 11.71 -59.22
N ILE A 294 -4.10 11.11 -59.36
CA ILE A 294 -3.33 11.21 -60.60
C ILE A 294 -2.91 9.78 -60.96
N ASN A 295 -3.79 9.11 -61.72
CA ASN A 295 -3.34 8.27 -62.81
C ASN A 295 -2.95 9.21 -63.95
N ASP A 296 -1.64 9.46 -64.07
CA ASP A 296 -0.86 9.73 -65.29
C ASP A 296 0.62 9.91 -64.90
#